data_AF-A0A6L5NW19-F1
#
_entry.id   AF-A0A6L5NW19-F1
#
_cell.length_a   1.000
_cell.length_b   1.000
_cell.length_c   1.000
_cell.angle_alpha   90.00
_cell.angle_beta   90.00
_cell.angle_gamma   90.00
#
_symmetry.space_group_name_H-M   'P 1'
#
loop_
_entity.id
_entity.type
_entity.pdbx_description
1 polymer ?
#
loop_
_entity_poly.entity_id
_entity_poly.type
_entity_poly.pdbx_seq_one_letter_code
_entity_poly.pdbx_strand_id
1 'polypeptide(L)'
;MQSAFPLINELQLGSRLNQDIREDRRGDFGLILAMLSEDARDMAQFSVEAHLSADEKLTKQLQLPPAKPLLHDLSQAQEVVDHAQAFQTHGQAQFNLEQALRPEPVVIRGMYDQDMQLCLSNCSQLAMLKHANTDIEPDQLGISFLDELEMQRTMANTINIAA
;
A
#
# COMPACT_ATOMS: atom_id res chain seq x y z
N MET A 1 7.14 -26.35 6.18
CA MET A 1 5.71 -25.96 6.19
C MET A 1 5.64 -24.54 5.68
N GLN A 2 5.34 -24.35 4.41
CA GLN A 2 5.03 -23.03 3.84
C GLN A 2 3.55 -22.80 4.11
N SER A 3 3.21 -21.91 5.03
CA SER A 3 1.84 -21.47 5.26
C SER A 3 1.42 -20.63 4.05
N ALA A 4 0.54 -21.20 3.23
CA ALA A 4 0.04 -20.58 2.02
C ALA A 4 -1.07 -19.57 2.38
N PHE A 5 -0.80 -18.32 2.00
CA PHE A 5 -1.69 -17.16 1.88
C PHE A 5 -2.11 -16.39 3.15
N PRO A 6 -1.97 -15.04 3.14
CA PRO A 6 -2.34 -14.18 4.26
C PRO A 6 -3.85 -13.96 4.29
N LEU A 7 -4.47 -14.08 5.45
CA LEU A 7 -5.79 -13.50 5.68
C LEU A 7 -5.63 -11.98 5.61
N ILE A 8 -6.30 -11.36 4.66
CA ILE A 8 -5.98 -9.97 4.31
C ILE A 8 -6.80 -9.00 5.16
N ASN A 9 -8.08 -9.29 5.40
CA ASN A 9 -8.99 -8.32 6.02
C ASN A 9 -10.01 -8.99 6.95
N GLU A 10 -10.32 -8.35 8.07
CA GLU A 10 -11.40 -8.68 9.02
C GLU A 10 -12.76 -8.92 8.32
N LEU A 11 -13.04 -8.21 7.23
CA LEU A 11 -14.28 -8.39 6.46
C LEU A 11 -14.41 -9.79 5.85
N GLN A 12 -13.28 -10.44 5.54
CA GLN A 12 -13.26 -11.84 5.06
C GLN A 12 -13.61 -12.84 6.16
N LEU A 13 -13.46 -12.45 7.44
CA LEU A 13 -13.75 -13.30 8.61
C LEU A 13 -15.20 -13.21 9.07
N GLY A 14 -15.95 -12.17 8.66
CA GLY A 14 -17.36 -12.00 8.98
C GLY A 14 -17.64 -12.06 10.49
N SER A 15 -18.38 -13.08 10.92
CA SER A 15 -18.74 -13.29 12.34
C SER A 15 -17.92 -14.35 13.05
N ARG A 16 -16.91 -14.95 12.41
CA ARG A 16 -16.20 -16.14 12.93
C ARG A 16 -15.35 -15.81 14.16
N LEU A 17 -14.68 -14.66 14.15
CA LEU A 17 -13.95 -14.14 15.33
C LEU A 17 -14.87 -13.98 16.55
N ASN A 18 -16.10 -13.47 16.33
CA ASN A 18 -17.11 -13.35 17.38
C ASN A 18 -17.61 -14.72 17.86
N GLN A 19 -17.69 -15.71 16.97
CA GLN A 19 -18.11 -17.06 17.29
C GLN A 19 -17.06 -17.80 18.14
N ASP A 20 -15.77 -17.62 17.85
CA ASP A 20 -14.68 -18.25 18.61
C ASP A 20 -14.58 -17.73 20.05
N ILE A 21 -14.90 -16.45 20.27
CA ILE A 21 -15.03 -15.88 21.62
C ILE A 21 -16.22 -16.53 22.37
N ARG A 22 -17.35 -16.73 21.69
CA ARG A 22 -18.56 -17.32 22.30
C ARG A 22 -18.40 -18.79 22.64
N GLU A 23 -17.57 -19.51 21.90
CA GLU A 23 -17.33 -20.96 22.06
C GLU A 23 -16.04 -21.25 22.88
N ASP A 24 -15.49 -20.24 23.58
CA ASP A 24 -14.26 -20.24 24.42
C ASP A 24 -13.01 -20.82 23.70
N ARG A 25 -12.95 -20.66 22.38
CA ARG A 25 -11.85 -21.09 21.52
C ARG A 25 -10.75 -20.03 21.43
N ARG A 26 -10.15 -19.72 22.57
CA ARG A 26 -9.12 -18.67 22.68
C ARG A 26 -7.86 -18.93 21.84
N GLY A 27 -7.53 -20.20 21.61
CA GLY A 27 -6.41 -20.60 20.77
C GLY A 27 -6.62 -20.23 19.30
N ASP A 28 -7.80 -20.51 18.77
CA ASP A 28 -8.15 -20.21 17.38
C ASP A 28 -8.32 -18.71 17.17
N PHE A 29 -8.94 -18.03 18.15
CA PHE A 29 -8.99 -16.57 18.18
C PHE A 29 -7.59 -15.94 18.08
N GLY A 30 -6.64 -16.40 18.91
CA GLY A 30 -5.27 -15.87 18.90
C GLY A 30 -4.53 -16.16 17.59
N LEU A 31 -4.74 -17.33 17.01
CA LEU A 31 -4.14 -17.72 15.74
C LEU A 31 -4.70 -16.88 14.57
N ILE A 32 -6.03 -16.75 14.49
CA ILE A 32 -6.71 -15.94 13.50
C ILE A 32 -6.28 -14.47 13.61
N LEU A 33 -6.18 -13.95 14.84
CA LEU A 33 -5.73 -12.59 15.09
C LEU A 33 -4.29 -12.36 14.60
N ALA A 34 -3.41 -13.34 14.81
CA ALA A 34 -2.01 -13.27 14.37
C ALA A 34 -1.83 -13.43 12.85
N MET A 35 -2.85 -13.92 12.14
CA MET A 35 -2.83 -14.08 10.69
C MET A 35 -3.38 -12.86 9.93
N LEU A 36 -3.97 -11.88 10.61
CA LEU A 36 -4.45 -10.64 10.00
C LEU A 36 -3.28 -9.78 9.51
N SER A 37 -3.49 -9.10 8.37
CA SER A 37 -2.54 -8.12 7.85
C SER A 37 -2.36 -6.94 8.81
N GLU A 38 -1.11 -6.57 9.05
CA GLU A 38 -0.74 -5.33 9.76
C GLU A 38 -0.82 -4.09 8.85
N ASP A 39 -1.06 -4.27 7.55
CA ASP A 39 -1.15 -3.16 6.59
C ASP A 39 -2.47 -2.40 6.78
N ALA A 40 -2.36 -1.11 7.11
CA ALA A 40 -3.51 -0.23 7.31
C ALA A 40 -4.43 -0.18 6.07
N ARG A 41 -3.90 -0.35 4.85
CA ARG A 41 -4.72 -0.33 3.63
C ARG A 41 -5.70 -1.50 3.54
N ASP A 42 -5.37 -2.62 4.18
CA ASP A 42 -6.23 -3.79 4.22
C ASP A 42 -7.28 -3.70 5.33
N MET A 43 -7.20 -2.73 6.24
CA MET A 43 -8.20 -2.59 7.31
C MET A 43 -9.47 -1.97 6.76
N ALA A 44 -10.62 -2.62 7.03
CA ALA A 44 -11.92 -2.17 6.53
C ALA A 44 -12.28 -0.72 6.91
N GLN A 45 -11.80 -0.22 8.06
CA GLN A 45 -12.04 1.16 8.50
C GLN A 45 -11.43 2.24 7.59
N PHE A 46 -10.44 1.88 6.77
CA PHE A 46 -9.72 2.80 5.90
C PHE A 46 -10.10 2.66 4.42
N SER A 47 -11.15 1.89 4.11
CA SER A 47 -11.75 1.86 2.77
C SER A 47 -12.54 3.15 2.53
N VAL A 48 -11.81 4.22 2.18
CA VAL A 48 -12.40 5.49 1.77
C VAL A 48 -12.46 5.50 0.26
N GLU A 49 -13.65 5.72 -0.31
CA GLU A 49 -13.78 5.93 -1.76
C GLU A 49 -12.87 7.08 -2.18
N ALA A 50 -12.08 6.87 -3.25
CA ALA A 50 -11.18 7.88 -3.80
C ALA A 50 -12.01 9.03 -4.42
N HIS A 51 -12.50 9.92 -3.57
CA HIS A 51 -13.09 11.17 -4.01
C HIS A 51 -11.96 12.06 -4.54
N LEU A 52 -11.92 12.26 -5.86
CA LEU A 52 -11.06 13.29 -6.45
C LEU A 52 -11.32 14.59 -5.71
N SER A 53 -10.24 15.15 -5.16
CA SER A 53 -10.30 16.43 -4.46
C SER A 53 -10.87 17.50 -5.39
N ALA A 54 -11.55 18.50 -4.82
CA ALA A 54 -12.08 19.61 -5.63
C ALA A 54 -10.96 20.29 -6.46
N ASP A 55 -9.76 20.33 -5.91
CA ASP A 55 -8.56 20.88 -6.55
C ASP A 55 -8.12 20.06 -7.78
N GLU A 56 -8.17 18.73 -7.72
CA GLU A 56 -7.87 17.89 -8.89
C GLU A 56 -8.88 18.11 -10.02
N LYS A 57 -10.16 18.31 -9.69
CA LYS A 57 -11.21 18.61 -10.68
C LYS A 57 -10.99 19.98 -11.31
N LEU A 58 -10.65 20.99 -10.52
CA LEU A 58 -10.35 22.35 -10.99
C LEU A 58 -9.09 22.38 -11.86
N THR A 59 -8.04 21.66 -11.46
CA THR A 59 -6.77 21.57 -12.22
C THR A 59 -7.01 21.00 -13.63
N LYS A 60 -7.86 19.97 -13.75
CA LYS A 60 -8.25 19.40 -15.05
C LYS A 60 -9.09 20.37 -15.89
N GLN A 61 -10.00 21.11 -15.29
CA GLN A 61 -10.83 22.08 -16.01
C GLN A 61 -10.02 23.28 -16.53
N LEU A 62 -9.04 23.74 -15.75
CA LEU A 62 -8.21 24.89 -16.06
C LEU A 62 -7.00 24.58 -16.95
N GLN A 63 -6.78 23.31 -17.31
CA GLN A 63 -5.64 22.85 -18.12
C GLN A 63 -4.30 23.37 -17.60
N LEU A 64 -4.15 23.42 -16.27
CA LEU A 64 -2.92 23.92 -15.65
C LEU A 64 -1.75 22.98 -15.96
N PRO A 65 -0.52 23.51 -16.14
CA PRO A 65 0.68 22.70 -16.22
C PRO A 65 0.83 21.77 -15.01
N PRO A 66 1.50 20.62 -15.16
CA PRO A 66 1.72 19.70 -14.05
C PRO A 66 2.44 20.42 -12.90
N ALA A 67 2.04 20.12 -11.67
CA ALA A 67 2.65 20.69 -10.47
C ALA A 67 4.15 20.40 -10.46
N LYS A 68 4.94 21.38 -10.01
CA LYS A 68 6.39 21.26 -9.86
C LYS A 68 6.72 19.99 -9.05
N PRO A 69 7.45 19.01 -9.61
CA PRO A 69 7.85 17.85 -8.85
C PRO A 69 8.72 18.31 -7.68
N LEU A 70 8.48 17.77 -6.48
CA LEU A 70 9.29 18.11 -5.31
C LEU A 70 10.58 17.29 -5.26
N LEU A 71 10.51 16.06 -5.77
CA LEU A 71 11.56 15.06 -5.66
C LEU A 71 11.93 14.52 -7.03
N HIS A 72 13.19 14.15 -7.16
CA HIS A 72 13.70 13.45 -8.33
C HIS A 72 14.79 12.45 -7.94
N ASP A 73 14.93 11.45 -8.78
CA ASP A 73 15.95 10.41 -8.68
C ASP A 73 16.88 10.51 -9.88
N LEU A 74 18.17 10.72 -9.60
CA LEU A 74 19.21 10.77 -10.63
C LEU A 74 19.34 9.47 -11.43
N SER A 75 18.88 8.36 -10.86
CA SER A 75 18.91 7.05 -11.52
C SER A 75 17.94 7.00 -12.69
N GLN A 76 16.87 7.81 -12.67
CA GLN A 76 15.98 7.97 -13.80
C GLN A 76 16.56 9.05 -14.71
N ALA A 77 17.21 8.61 -15.79
CA ALA A 77 17.87 9.48 -16.74
C ALA A 77 16.89 10.53 -17.30
N GLN A 78 16.99 11.76 -16.80
CA GLN A 78 16.34 12.91 -17.37
C GLN A 78 17.38 13.91 -17.88
N GLU A 79 17.05 14.56 -18.99
CA GLU A 79 17.87 15.60 -19.60
C GLU A 79 18.02 16.77 -18.61
N VAL A 80 19.24 16.95 -18.09
CA VAL A 80 19.61 18.11 -17.27
C VAL A 80 19.46 19.35 -18.14
N VAL A 81 18.66 20.33 -17.70
CA VAL A 81 18.48 21.59 -18.44
C VAL A 81 19.60 22.56 -18.09
N ASP A 82 20.29 23.08 -19.11
CA ASP A 82 21.32 24.09 -18.93
C ASP A 82 20.71 25.50 -18.83
N HIS A 83 20.28 25.87 -17.62
CA HIS A 83 19.78 27.21 -17.32
C HIS A 83 20.84 28.30 -17.45
N ALA A 84 22.12 27.97 -17.36
CA ALA A 84 23.19 28.96 -17.47
C ALA A 84 23.26 29.51 -18.89
N GLN A 85 23.13 28.65 -19.90
CA GLN A 85 23.07 29.06 -21.29
C GLN A 85 21.83 29.92 -21.60
N ALA A 86 20.65 29.51 -21.10
CA ALA A 86 19.40 30.25 -21.29
C ALA A 86 19.47 31.65 -20.64
N PHE A 87 20.02 31.73 -19.43
CA PHE A 87 20.20 32.99 -18.71
C PHE A 87 21.20 33.91 -19.40
N GLN A 88 22.32 33.39 -19.89
CA GLN A 88 23.33 34.19 -20.60
C GLN A 88 22.81 34.75 -21.93
N THR A 89 21.98 33.98 -22.65
CA THR A 89 21.52 34.34 -24.00
C THR A 89 20.30 35.26 -23.97
N HIS A 90 19.35 34.99 -23.07
CA HIS A 90 18.02 35.61 -23.08
C HIS A 90 17.66 36.35 -21.78
N GLY A 91 18.54 36.28 -20.77
CA GLY A 91 18.36 36.98 -19.50
C GLY A 91 17.35 36.31 -18.56
N GLN A 92 17.00 37.03 -17.50
CA GLN A 92 16.20 36.51 -16.38
C GLN A 92 14.75 36.18 -16.76
N ALA A 93 14.14 36.95 -17.66
CA ALA A 93 12.74 36.76 -18.04
C ALA A 93 12.51 35.40 -18.72
N GLN A 94 13.44 35.00 -19.59
CA GLN A 94 13.39 33.71 -20.26
C GLN A 94 13.60 32.56 -19.27
N PHE A 95 14.57 32.68 -18.36
CA PHE A 95 14.79 31.68 -17.32
C PHE A 95 13.53 31.47 -16.45
N ASN A 96 12.88 32.55 -16.01
CA ASN A 96 11.65 32.45 -15.22
C ASN A 96 10.51 31.79 -16.01
N LEU A 97 10.41 32.08 -17.31
CA LEU A 97 9.40 31.47 -18.19
C LEU A 97 9.67 29.98 -18.38
N GLU A 98 10.92 29.59 -18.64
CA GLU A 98 11.31 28.18 -18.79
C GLU A 98 11.03 27.38 -17.51
N GLN A 99 11.36 27.94 -16.34
CA GLN A 99 11.03 27.32 -15.05
C GLN A 99 9.52 27.23 -14.79
N ALA A 100 8.72 28.16 -15.32
CA ALA A 100 7.26 28.12 -15.22
C ALA A 100 6.64 27.09 -16.18
N LEU A 101 7.23 26.91 -17.36
CA LEU A 101 6.76 25.95 -18.38
C LEU A 101 7.23 24.51 -18.10
N ARG A 102 8.44 24.35 -17.56
CA ARG A 102 9.08 23.07 -17.28
C ARG A 102 9.70 23.10 -15.88
N PRO A 103 8.88 22.98 -14.83
CA PRO A 103 9.36 23.10 -13.48
C PRO A 103 10.27 21.90 -13.12
N GLU A 104 11.50 22.21 -12.72
CA GLU A 104 12.47 21.21 -12.27
C GLU A 104 12.22 20.75 -10.83
N PRO A 105 12.69 19.54 -10.47
CA PRO A 105 12.61 19.06 -9.10
C PRO A 105 13.40 19.93 -8.13
N VAL A 106 12.83 20.19 -6.94
CA VAL A 106 13.48 21.01 -5.90
C VAL A 106 14.62 20.24 -5.24
N VAL A 107 14.45 18.94 -5.04
CA VAL A 107 15.38 18.10 -4.30
C VAL A 107 15.60 16.79 -5.04
N ILE A 108 16.86 16.38 -5.06
CA ILE A 108 17.30 15.13 -5.67
C ILE A 108 17.70 14.18 -4.54
N ARG A 109 16.76 13.38 -4.05
CA ARG A 109 16.94 12.46 -2.90
C ARG A 109 16.31 11.07 -3.11
N GLY A 110 15.95 10.75 -4.35
CA GLY A 110 15.31 9.49 -4.71
C GLY A 110 13.80 9.62 -4.92
N MET A 111 13.13 8.47 -4.96
CA MET A 111 11.72 8.35 -5.37
C MET A 111 10.70 8.85 -4.33
N TYR A 112 11.00 8.72 -3.05
CA TYR A 112 10.06 8.98 -1.96
C TYR A 112 10.52 10.15 -1.08
N ASP A 113 9.55 10.87 -0.52
CA ASP A 113 9.81 11.93 0.44
C ASP A 113 10.38 11.38 1.75
N GLN A 114 11.03 12.23 2.53
CA GLN A 114 11.69 11.81 3.77
C GLN A 114 10.69 11.19 4.76
N ASP A 115 9.51 11.77 4.90
CA ASP A 115 8.45 11.24 5.77
C ASP A 115 7.98 9.87 5.28
N MET A 116 7.82 9.71 3.97
CA MET A 116 7.43 8.44 3.37
C MET A 116 8.53 7.37 3.52
N GLN A 117 9.80 7.73 3.36
CA GLN A 117 10.92 6.83 3.59
C GLN A 117 10.97 6.34 5.04
N LEU A 118 10.73 7.23 6.01
CA LEU A 118 10.64 6.87 7.42
C LEU A 118 9.46 5.95 7.68
N CYS A 119 8.28 6.24 7.13
CA CYS A 119 7.12 5.35 7.21
C CYS A 119 7.44 3.97 6.65
N LEU A 120 7.95 3.88 5.42
CA LEU A 120 8.30 2.62 4.77
C LEU A 120 9.36 1.83 5.55
N SER A 121 10.34 2.50 6.15
CA SER A 121 11.36 1.85 6.96
C SER A 121 10.81 1.17 8.22
N ASN A 122 9.66 1.63 8.72
CA ASN A 122 8.95 1.04 9.85
C ASN A 122 7.92 -0.01 9.44
N CYS A 123 7.56 -0.08 8.16
CA CYS A 123 6.58 -1.03 7.65
C CYS A 123 7.17 -2.43 7.51
N SER A 124 6.33 -3.46 7.60
CA SER A 124 6.71 -4.83 7.31
C SER A 124 7.09 -5.02 5.83
N GLN A 125 7.88 -6.05 5.54
CA GLN A 125 8.30 -6.37 4.16
C GLN A 125 7.09 -6.58 3.23
N LEU A 126 6.01 -7.19 3.73
CA LEU A 126 4.79 -7.39 2.97
C LEU A 126 4.13 -6.06 2.60
N ALA A 127 4.04 -5.11 3.54
CA ALA A 127 3.49 -3.79 3.29
C ALA A 127 4.33 -3.00 2.28
N MET A 128 5.67 -3.10 2.35
CA MET A 128 6.57 -2.50 1.37
C MET A 128 6.39 -3.09 -0.05
N LEU A 129 6.28 -4.42 -0.17
CA LEU A 129 6.05 -5.09 -1.46
C LEU A 129 4.71 -4.72 -2.08
N LYS A 130 3.64 -4.66 -1.26
CA LYS A 130 2.33 -4.17 -1.67
C LYS A 130 2.35 -2.69 -2.07
N HIS A 131 3.21 -1.87 -1.47
CA HIS A 131 3.35 -0.47 -1.87
C HIS A 131 4.04 -0.31 -3.23
N ALA A 132 5.01 -1.17 -3.54
CA ALA A 132 5.75 -1.14 -4.80
C ALA A 132 4.95 -1.66 -6.04
N ASN A 133 3.63 -1.80 -5.95
CA ASN A 133 2.75 -2.36 -6.99
C ASN A 133 3.20 -3.74 -7.50
N THR A 134 3.65 -4.61 -6.60
CA THR A 134 3.57 -6.05 -6.86
C THR A 134 2.19 -6.46 -6.37
N ASP A 135 1.20 -6.45 -7.26
CA ASP A 135 -0.14 -6.94 -6.96
C ASP A 135 -0.04 -8.41 -6.56
N ILE A 136 0.10 -8.64 -5.25
CA ILE A 136 -0.26 -9.92 -4.66
C ILE A 136 -1.79 -9.87 -4.65
N GLU A 137 -2.39 -10.14 -5.81
CA GLU A 137 -3.81 -10.44 -5.88
C GLU A 137 -4.10 -11.44 -4.75
N PRO A 138 -5.11 -11.16 -3.90
CA PRO A 138 -5.58 -12.12 -2.92
C PRO A 138 -6.13 -13.30 -3.70
N ASP A 139 -5.28 -14.24 -4.06
CA ASP A 139 -5.69 -15.49 -4.65
C ASP A 139 -6.73 -16.07 -3.68
N GLN A 140 -7.91 -16.43 -4.20
CA GLN A 140 -9.16 -16.69 -3.48
C GLN A 140 -9.11 -17.96 -2.60
N LEU A 141 -8.06 -18.11 -1.79
CA LEU A 141 -7.62 -19.35 -1.16
C LEU A 141 -7.66 -19.30 0.37
N GLY A 142 -8.03 -18.16 0.97
CA GLY A 142 -8.06 -17.97 2.43
C GLY A 142 -9.09 -18.83 3.18
N ILE A 143 -10.05 -19.44 2.48
CA ILE A 143 -11.11 -20.25 3.09
C ILE A 143 -10.68 -21.73 3.22
N SER A 144 -9.72 -22.20 2.41
CA SER A 144 -9.33 -23.63 2.37
C SER A 144 -8.64 -24.09 3.65
N PHE A 145 -7.73 -23.28 4.21
CA PHE A 145 -6.91 -23.71 5.35
C PHE A 145 -7.69 -23.77 6.68
N LEU A 146 -8.58 -22.82 6.93
CA LEU A 146 -9.40 -22.85 8.15
C LEU A 146 -10.41 -23.99 8.13
N ASP A 147 -10.99 -24.28 6.96
CA ASP A 147 -11.90 -25.42 6.80
C ASP A 147 -11.15 -26.76 6.92
N GLU A 148 -9.89 -26.84 6.44
CA GLU A 148 -9.02 -27.98 6.66
C GLU A 148 -8.69 -28.20 8.15
N LEU A 149 -8.46 -27.13 8.91
CA LEU A 149 -8.22 -27.23 10.36
C LEU A 149 -9.47 -27.69 11.12
N GLU A 150 -10.65 -27.18 10.78
CA GLU A 150 -11.90 -27.68 11.34
C GLU A 150 -12.12 -29.16 10.99
N MET A 151 -11.84 -29.55 9.75
CA MET A 151 -11.96 -30.93 9.30
C MET A 151 -11.00 -31.85 10.07
N GLN A 152 -9.72 -31.48 10.25
CA GLN A 152 -8.78 -32.27 11.04
C GLN A 152 -9.24 -32.43 12.50
N ARG A 153 -9.83 -31.38 13.07
CA ARG A 153 -10.27 -31.39 14.48
C ARG A 153 -11.55 -32.20 14.69
N THR A 154 -12.50 -32.14 13.75
CA THR A 154 -13.67 -33.04 13.76
C THR A 154 -13.24 -34.49 13.66
N MET A 155 -12.28 -34.81 12.79
CA MET A 155 -11.71 -36.16 12.70
C MET A 155 -11.00 -36.58 14.00
N ALA A 156 -10.24 -35.70 14.64
CA ALA A 156 -9.59 -36.02 15.92
C ALA A 156 -10.61 -36.26 17.05
N ASN A 157 -11.70 -35.49 17.09
CA ASN A 157 -12.75 -35.65 18.09
C ASN A 157 -13.57 -36.93 17.88
N THR A 158 -13.86 -37.34 16.64
CA THR A 158 -14.57 -38.61 16.38
C THR A 158 -13.72 -39.82 16.73
N ILE A 159 -12.40 -39.75 16.54
CA ILE A 159 -11.46 -40.82 16.95
C ILE A 159 -11.45 -40.99 18.48
N ASN A 160 -11.50 -39.90 19.26
CA ASN A 160 -11.53 -39.96 20.72
C ASN A 160 -12.87 -40.45 21.32
N ILE A 161 -13.96 -40.45 20.56
CA ILE A 161 -15.28 -40.96 21.01
C ILE A 161 -15.45 -42.43 20.64
N ALA A 162 -14.69 -42.94 19.66
CA ALA A 162 -14.77 -44.32 19.17
C ALA A 162 -13.79 -45.29 19.87
N ALA A 163 -12.97 -44.81 20.82
CA ALA A 163 -12.07 -45.59 21.67
C ALA A 163 -12.61 -45.65 23.10
#